data_AF-A0A0B0NXM6-F1
#
_entry.id   AF-A0A0B0NXM6-F1
#
_cell.length_a   1.000
_cell.length_b   1.000
_cell.length_c   1.000
_cell.angle_alpha   90.00
_cell.angle_beta   90.00
_cell.angle_gamma   90.00
#
_symmetry.space_group_name_H-M   'P 1'
#
loop_
_entity.id
_entity.type
_entity.pdbx_description
1 polymer ?
#
loop_
_entity_poly.entity_id
_entity_poly.type
_entity_poly.pdbx_seq_one_letter_code
_entity_poly.pdbx_strand_id
1 'polypeptide(L)'
;MVDLHNAGTFNADTGFKAGYLNELEKMVEKVLPNAMLKAKPNLESRIRTLKRDWSIIYDMLTPNLSWEIHAAKKQFSGTLVCR
;
A
#
# COMPACT_ATOMS: atom_id res chain seq x y z
N MET A 1 -3.76 -7.96 -2.85
CA MET A 1 -2.61 -7.46 -2.05
C MET A 1 -1.96 -8.63 -1.32
N VAL A 2 -2.74 -9.37 -0.51
CA VAL A 2 -2.31 -10.63 0.12
C VAL A 2 -1.79 -11.63 -0.92
N ASP A 3 -2.43 -11.77 -2.08
CA ASP A 3 -1.94 -12.69 -3.13
C ASP A 3 -0.59 -12.30 -3.74
N LEU A 4 -0.28 -11.00 -3.82
CA LEU A 4 1.03 -10.51 -4.29
C LEU A 4 2.12 -10.70 -3.24
N HIS A 5 1.77 -10.55 -1.97
CA HIS A 5 2.66 -10.91 -0.86
C HIS A 5 2.94 -12.43 -0.88
N ASN A 6 1.90 -13.24 -1.09
CA ASN A 6 2.00 -14.70 -1.12
C ASN A 6 2.71 -15.25 -2.37
N ALA A 7 2.81 -14.46 -3.45
CA ALA A 7 3.61 -14.78 -4.62
C ALA A 7 5.13 -14.78 -4.34
N GLY A 8 5.57 -14.47 -3.11
CA GLY A 8 6.94 -14.65 -2.61
C GLY A 8 8.00 -13.74 -3.24
N THR A 9 7.60 -12.82 -4.12
CA THR A 9 8.49 -11.99 -4.95
C THR A 9 8.58 -10.54 -4.47
N PHE A 10 7.61 -10.06 -3.69
CA PHE A 10 7.54 -8.68 -3.20
C PHE A 10 7.43 -8.69 -1.67
N ASN A 11 8.58 -8.75 -0.99
CA ASN A 11 8.66 -8.58 0.46
C ASN A 11 8.16 -7.17 0.83
N ALA A 12 7.13 -7.11 1.68
CA ALA A 12 6.48 -5.86 2.09
C ALA A 12 7.28 -5.09 3.17
N ASP A 13 8.42 -5.63 3.61
CA ASP A 13 9.23 -5.11 4.72
C ASP A 13 9.76 -3.68 4.50
N THR A 14 9.76 -3.17 3.26
CA THR A 14 10.18 -1.79 2.95
C THR A 14 9.22 -1.05 2.03
N GLY A 15 7.97 -1.51 1.94
CA GLY A 15 7.00 -1.04 0.95
C GLY A 15 7.16 -1.74 -0.39
N PHE A 16 6.10 -1.70 -1.19
CA PHE A 16 6.06 -2.38 -2.49
C PHE A 16 7.22 -1.93 -3.38
N LYS A 17 8.07 -2.88 -3.79
CA LYS A 17 9.19 -2.65 -4.72
C LYS A 17 8.69 -1.96 -6.00
N ALA A 18 9.57 -1.21 -6.66
CA ALA A 18 9.30 -0.63 -7.97
C ALA A 18 8.80 -1.73 -8.94
N GLY A 19 7.67 -1.47 -9.60
CA GLY A 19 7.03 -2.42 -10.53
C GLY A 19 5.80 -3.15 -9.99
N TYR A 20 5.47 -3.04 -8.70
CA TYR A 20 4.27 -3.70 -8.13
C TYR A 20 2.96 -3.38 -8.86
N LEU A 21 2.76 -2.12 -9.26
CA LEU A 21 1.55 -1.72 -10.00
C LEU A 21 1.41 -2.44 -11.34
N ASN A 22 2.54 -2.71 -12.02
CA ASN A 22 2.55 -3.41 -13.30
C ASN A 22 2.23 -4.90 -13.12
N GLU A 23 2.68 -5.51 -12.02
CA GLU A 23 2.34 -6.90 -11.74
C GLU A 23 0.87 -7.04 -11.33
N LEU A 24 0.35 -6.08 -10.56
CA LEU A 24 -1.06 -6.00 -10.26
C LEU A 24 -1.91 -5.81 -11.53
N GLU A 25 -1.48 -4.97 -12.48
CA GLU A 25 -2.13 -4.83 -13.79
C GLU A 25 -2.23 -6.19 -14.50
N LYS A 26 -1.14 -6.97 -14.56
CA LYS A 26 -1.17 -8.31 -15.18
C LYS A 26 -2.12 -9.28 -14.47
N MET A 27 -2.16 -9.24 -13.14
CA MET A 27 -3.08 -10.10 -12.37
C MET A 27 -4.54 -9.70 -12.60
N VAL A 28 -4.83 -8.41 -12.64
CA VAL A 28 -6.17 -7.89 -12.95
C VAL A 28 -6.59 -8.29 -14.36
N GLU A 29 -5.70 -8.19 -15.35
CA GLU A 29 -5.98 -8.61 -16.73
C GLU A 29 -6.25 -10.13 -16.84
N LYS A 30 -5.59 -10.96 -16.01
CA LYS A 30 -5.85 -12.40 -15.96
C LYS A 30 -7.22 -12.73 -15.37
N VAL A 31 -7.60 -12.06 -14.29
CA VAL A 31 -8.88 -12.29 -13.60
C VAL A 31 -10.05 -11.68 -14.36
N LEU A 32 -9.80 -10.53 -14.99
CA LEU A 32 -10.80 -9.72 -15.67
C LEU A 32 -10.20 -9.21 -17.00
N PRO A 33 -10.12 -10.09 -18.02
CA PRO A 33 -9.60 -9.71 -19.32
C PRO A 33 -10.47 -8.62 -19.94
N ASN A 34 -9.84 -7.64 -20.58
CA ASN A 34 -10.47 -6.44 -21.17
C ASN A 34 -11.03 -5.42 -20.17
N ALA A 35 -10.65 -5.48 -18.89
CA ALA A 35 -11.05 -4.44 -17.93
C ALA A 35 -10.47 -3.05 -18.27
N MET A 36 -9.48 -2.97 -19.17
CA MET A 36 -8.78 -1.73 -19.57
C MET A 36 -8.22 -0.93 -18.37
N LEU A 37 -7.91 -1.62 -17.27
CA LEU A 37 -7.39 -1.02 -16.06
C LEU A 37 -5.87 -0.95 -16.10
N LYS A 38 -5.33 0.25 -16.34
CA LYS A 38 -3.87 0.48 -16.36
C LYS A 38 -3.30 0.68 -14.96
N ALA A 39 -2.05 0.24 -14.77
CA ALA A 39 -1.25 0.50 -13.58
C ALA A 39 -1.33 1.97 -13.16
N LYS A 40 -1.17 2.87 -14.13
CA LYS A 40 -1.41 4.31 -14.00
C LYS A 40 -2.37 4.78 -15.10
N PRO A 41 -3.35 5.66 -14.79
CA PRO A 41 -3.67 6.24 -13.48
C PRO A 41 -4.66 5.40 -12.65
N ASN A 42 -5.24 4.33 -13.21
CA ASN A 42 -6.44 3.68 -12.65
C ASN A 42 -6.15 2.90 -11.37
N LEU A 43 -5.19 1.96 -11.40
CA LEU A 43 -4.89 1.12 -10.24
C LEU A 43 -4.23 1.93 -9.12
N GLU A 44 -3.36 2.88 -9.47
CA GLU A 44 -2.73 3.81 -8.52
C GLU A 44 -3.77 4.60 -7.72
N SER A 45 -4.76 5.20 -8.39
CA SER A 45 -5.79 5.97 -7.71
C SER A 45 -6.66 5.10 -6.79
N ARG A 46 -7.04 3.89 -7.24
CA ARG A 46 -7.83 2.94 -6.45
C ARG A 46 -7.09 2.47 -5.19
N ILE A 47 -5.81 2.11 -5.30
CA ILE A 47 -4.99 1.73 -4.14
C ILE A 47 -4.87 2.91 -3.16
N ARG A 48 -4.69 4.13 -3.67
CA ARG A 48 -4.59 5.32 -2.83
C ARG A 48 -5.87 5.58 -2.05
N THR A 49 -7.04 5.38 -2.68
CA THR A 49 -8.34 5.48 -2.00
C THR A 49 -8.48 4.38 -0.94
N LEU A 50 -8.24 3.12 -1.31
CA LEU A 50 -8.33 1.98 -0.38
C LEU A 50 -7.43 2.15 0.85
N LYS A 51 -6.20 2.66 0.68
CA LYS A 51 -5.30 2.96 1.80
C LYS A 51 -5.86 4.02 2.74
N ARG A 52 -6.53 5.05 2.22
CA ARG A 52 -7.14 6.10 3.05
C ARG A 52 -8.34 5.55 3.81
N ASP A 53 -9.23 4.87 3.12
CA ASP A 53 -10.45 4.30 3.73
C ASP A 53 -10.09 3.28 4.82
N TRP A 54 -9.08 2.45 4.55
CA TRP A 54 -8.57 1.52 5.55
C TRP A 54 -7.97 2.23 6.76
N SER A 55 -7.21 3.32 6.57
CA SER A 55 -6.69 4.12 7.68
C SER A 55 -7.82 4.66 8.55
N ILE A 56 -8.89 5.17 7.94
CA ILE A 56 -10.05 5.70 8.66
C ILE A 56 -10.72 4.61 9.48
N ILE A 57 -10.99 3.45 8.88
CA ILE A 57 -11.60 2.31 9.57
C ILE A 57 -10.69 1.84 10.72
N TYR A 58 -9.39 1.76 10.49
CA TYR A 58 -8.43 1.34 11.51
C TYR A 58 -8.37 2.33 12.68
N ASP A 59 -8.39 3.64 12.40
CA ASP A 59 -8.46 4.70 13.40
C ASP A 59 -9.76 4.62 14.22
N MET A 60 -10.89 4.30 13.58
CA MET A 60 -12.18 4.10 14.27
C MET A 60 -12.18 2.85 15.18
N LEU A 61 -11.58 1.75 14.70
CA LEU A 61 -11.50 0.50 15.45
C LEU A 61 -10.47 0.55 16.58
N THR A 62 -9.48 1.43 16.46
CA THR A 62 -8.36 1.52 17.41
C THR A 62 -8.10 2.99 17.79
N PRO A 63 -9.03 3.64 18.52
CA PRO A 63 -8.94 5.07 18.83
C PRO A 63 -7.65 5.43 19.60
N ASN A 64 -7.15 4.47 20.37
CA ASN A 64 -6.01 4.55 21.26
C ASN A 64 -4.68 4.08 20.64
N LEU A 65 -4.63 3.66 19.37
CA LEU A 65 -3.36 3.42 18.65
C LEU A 65 -3.03 4.52 17.62
N SER A 66 -3.97 5.43 17.35
CA SER A 66 -3.76 6.49 16.33
C SER A 66 -2.61 7.44 16.69
N TRP A 67 -2.39 7.72 17.98
CA TRP A 67 -1.27 8.52 18.47
C TRP A 67 0.06 7.75 18.45
N GLU A 68 0.06 6.43 18.66
CA GLU A 68 1.26 5.59 18.52
C GLU A 68 1.69 5.44 17.05
N ILE A 69 0.75 5.29 16.12
CA ILE A 69 1.05 5.24 14.68
C ILE A 69 1.56 6.59 14.17
N HIS A 70 1.00 7.71 14.65
CA HIS A 70 1.53 9.04 14.36
C HIS A 70 2.94 9.22 14.95
N ALA A 71 3.19 8.76 16.17
CA ALA A 71 4.51 8.81 16.81
C ALA A 71 5.53 7.95 16.05
N ALA A 72 5.16 6.73 15.63
CA ALA A 72 6.02 5.84 14.86
C ALA A 72 6.34 6.42 13.48
N LYS A 73 5.36 6.98 12.75
CA LYS A 73 5.61 7.66 11.47
C LYS A 73 6.56 8.85 11.60
N LYS A 74 6.52 9.58 12.74
CA LYS A 74 7.43 10.70 13.03
C LYS A 74 8.86 10.21 13.34
N GLN A 75 9.01 9.06 14.00
CA GLN A 75 10.31 8.44 14.29
C GLN A 75 11.06 8.02 13.01
N PHE A 76 10.37 7.43 12.03
CA PHE A 76 11.00 6.98 10.77
C PHE A 76 11.34 8.12 9.79
N SER A 77 10.70 9.29 9.94
CA SER A 77 11.08 10.51 9.19
C SER A 77 12.27 11.25 9.83
N GLY A 78 12.72 10.83 11.01
CA GLY A 78 13.66 11.55 11.86
C GLY A 78 15.12 11.09 11.81
N THR A 79 15.55 10.30 10.82
CA THR A 79 16.99 9.97 10.66
C THR A 79 17.69 11.03 9.84
N LEU A 80 17.92 12.22 10.42
CA LEU A 80 18.92 13.19 9.97
C LEU A 80 19.20 14.28 11.02
N VAL A 81 19.44 13.90 12.28
CA VAL A 81 20.25 14.73 13.19
C VAL A 81 21.04 13.81 14.11
N CYS A 82 22.21 13.38 13.65
CA CYS A 82 23.34 12.95 14.49
C CYS A 82 24.64 13.02 13.65
N ARG A 83 25.07 14.24 13.30
CA ARG A 83 26.43 14.74 13.55
C ARG A 83 26.51 16.24 13.29
#